data_AF-A0A915DU89-F1
#
_entry.id   AF-A0A915DU89-F1
#
_cell.length_a   1.000
_cell.length_b   1.000
_cell.length_c   1.000
_cell.angle_alpha   90.00
_cell.angle_beta   90.00
_cell.angle_gamma   90.00
#
_symmetry.space_group_name_H-M   'P 1'
#
loop_
_entity.id
_entity.type
_entity.pdbx_description
1 polymer ?
#
loop_
_entity_poly.entity_id
_entity_poly.type
_entity_poly.pdbx_seq_one_letter_code
_entity_poly.pdbx_strand_id
1 'polypeptide(L)'
;MALNRDRPAKNDRWTFSKLDRLSENSDDLLSFLDVHGIVSLTRRCGKCGKDGMSYNERPNGQIRFRCGKAILPGGKKCNREEGLLAGSFMTDTKLPVIVISKYIFMWLSGQEQMKIAEEVGISKVASVHWNKFCRQVVYWSVKNRASPVGGLGDVEIDESKFGKRKYNRGHRVDG
;
A
#
# COMPACT_ATOMS: atom_id res chain seq x y z
N MET A 1 2.89 14.58 -17.52
CA MET A 1 2.26 13.46 -18.25
C MET A 1 1.16 12.88 -17.37
N ALA A 2 -0.08 13.25 -17.65
CA ALA A 2 -1.24 12.68 -16.96
C ALA A 2 -1.39 11.23 -17.41
N LEU A 3 -1.25 10.28 -16.49
CA LEU A 3 -1.60 8.89 -16.76
C LEU A 3 -3.13 8.83 -16.88
N ASN A 4 -3.63 8.75 -18.11
CA ASN A 4 -5.00 8.32 -18.38
C ASN A 4 -5.20 6.98 -17.68
N ARG A 5 -5.99 6.96 -16.62
CA ARG A 5 -6.45 5.74 -15.97
C ARG A 5 -7.86 5.49 -16.46
N ASP A 6 -7.96 4.99 -17.67
CA ASP A 6 -9.20 4.39 -18.15
C ASP A 6 -9.65 3.34 -17.13
N ARG A 7 -10.93 3.39 -16.75
CA ARG A 7 -11.53 2.39 -15.87
C ARG A 7 -11.40 1.04 -16.58
N PRO A 8 -10.68 0.04 -16.01
CA PRO A 8 -10.47 -1.23 -16.68
C PRO A 8 -11.82 -1.87 -17.02
N ALA A 9 -11.91 -2.49 -18.21
CA ALA A 9 -13.11 -3.15 -18.68
C ALA A 9 -13.62 -4.17 -17.64
N LYS A 10 -14.94 -4.40 -17.56
CA LYS A 10 -15.56 -5.26 -16.52
C LYS A 10 -14.94 -6.66 -16.40
N ASN A 11 -14.35 -7.20 -17.46
CA ASN A 11 -13.70 -8.52 -17.48
C ASN A 11 -12.26 -8.53 -16.94
N ASP A 12 -11.67 -7.37 -16.70
CA ASP A 12 -10.28 -7.22 -16.27
C ASP A 12 -10.15 -6.92 -14.76
N ARG A 13 -11.24 -7.16 -14.01
CA ARG A 13 -11.23 -6.97 -12.57
C ARG A 13 -10.33 -8.00 -11.90
N TRP A 14 -9.45 -7.53 -11.02
CA TRP A 14 -8.65 -8.36 -10.14
C TRP A 14 -9.54 -8.98 -9.05
N THR A 15 -9.36 -10.27 -8.81
CA THR A 15 -10.01 -11.03 -7.74
C THR A 15 -8.96 -11.64 -6.83
N PHE A 16 -9.35 -12.01 -5.60
CA PHE A 16 -8.41 -12.65 -4.67
C PHE A 16 -7.85 -13.94 -5.27
N SER A 17 -8.68 -14.77 -5.90
CA SER A 17 -8.22 -16.01 -6.56
C SER A 17 -7.21 -15.77 -7.69
N LYS A 18 -7.32 -14.65 -8.43
CA LYS A 18 -6.30 -14.29 -9.44
C LYS A 18 -4.97 -13.94 -8.77
N LEU A 19 -5.02 -13.14 -7.69
CA LEU A 19 -3.82 -12.80 -6.93
C LEU A 19 -3.20 -14.02 -6.25
N ASP A 20 -4.03 -14.90 -5.70
CA ASP A 20 -3.60 -16.11 -5.00
C ASP A 20 -2.83 -17.04 -5.95
N ARG A 21 -3.40 -17.31 -7.14
CA ARG A 21 -2.72 -18.05 -8.21
C ARG A 21 -1.43 -17.38 -8.68
N LEU A 22 -1.45 -16.07 -8.89
CA LEU A 22 -0.24 -15.31 -9.25
C LEU A 22 0.86 -15.46 -8.19
N SER A 23 0.46 -15.55 -6.92
CA SER A 23 1.39 -15.63 -5.79
C SER A 23 1.93 -17.03 -5.49
N GLU A 24 1.49 -18.06 -6.22
CA GLU A 24 2.07 -19.41 -6.14
C GLU A 24 3.53 -19.41 -6.63
N ASN A 25 3.86 -18.49 -7.55
CA ASN A 25 5.22 -18.23 -8.01
C ASN A 25 5.68 -16.83 -7.57
N SER A 26 6.73 -16.77 -6.74
CA SER A 26 7.31 -15.53 -6.28
C SER A 26 7.75 -14.61 -7.43
N ASP A 27 8.34 -15.15 -8.50
CA ASP A 27 8.87 -14.35 -9.61
C ASP A 27 7.77 -13.70 -10.46
N ASP A 28 6.63 -14.38 -10.61
CA ASP A 28 5.48 -13.85 -11.34
C ASP A 28 4.83 -12.69 -10.57
N LEU A 29 4.63 -12.87 -9.25
CA LEU A 29 4.15 -11.78 -8.40
C LEU A 29 5.12 -10.60 -8.40
N LEU A 30 6.43 -10.85 -8.31
CA LEU A 30 7.44 -9.80 -8.35
C LEU A 30 7.43 -9.02 -9.65
N SER A 31 7.37 -9.73 -10.79
CA SER A 31 7.29 -9.12 -12.11
C SER A 31 6.04 -8.25 -12.25
N PHE A 32 4.90 -8.74 -11.74
CA PHE A 32 3.66 -7.96 -11.69
C PHE A 32 3.83 -6.69 -10.85
N LEU A 33 4.38 -6.79 -9.64
CA LEU A 33 4.57 -5.64 -8.77
C LEU A 33 5.58 -4.62 -9.35
N ASP A 34 6.58 -5.08 -10.09
CA ASP A 34 7.57 -4.24 -10.77
C ASP A 34 6.95 -3.47 -11.94
N VAL A 35 6.19 -4.16 -12.80
CA VAL A 35 5.47 -3.55 -13.93
C VAL A 35 4.46 -2.49 -13.46
N HIS A 36 3.84 -2.71 -12.30
CA HIS A 36 2.93 -1.74 -11.69
C HIS A 36 3.63 -0.65 -10.85
N GLY A 37 4.96 -0.67 -10.76
CA GLY A 37 5.76 0.33 -10.03
C GLY A 37 5.59 0.30 -8.52
N ILE A 38 5.16 -0.84 -7.96
CA ILE A 38 5.01 -1.04 -6.51
C ILE A 38 6.36 -1.38 -5.88
N VAL A 39 7.14 -2.21 -6.56
CA VAL A 39 8.52 -2.56 -6.18
C VAL A 39 9.46 -2.29 -7.35
N SER A 40 10.77 -2.37 -7.11
CA SER A 40 11.76 -2.32 -8.18
C SER A 40 12.69 -3.52 -8.12
N LEU A 41 12.67 -4.34 -9.17
CA LEU A 41 13.55 -5.49 -9.36
C LEU A 41 14.93 -5.11 -9.92
N THR A 42 15.04 -3.91 -10.47
CA THR A 42 16.32 -3.33 -10.88
C THR A 42 16.74 -2.27 -9.87
N ARG A 43 17.99 -2.33 -9.38
CA ARG A 43 18.47 -1.32 -8.43
C ARG A 43 19.97 -1.08 -8.52
N ARG A 44 20.32 0.17 -8.25
CA ARG A 44 21.70 0.64 -8.05
C ARG A 44 22.11 0.40 -6.61
N CYS A 45 23.32 -0.11 -6.40
CA CYS A 45 23.85 -0.30 -5.05
C CYS A 45 24.21 1.05 -4.40
N GLY A 46 23.60 1.37 -3.25
CA GLY A 46 23.88 2.61 -2.51
C GLY A 46 25.29 2.69 -1.88
N LYS A 47 26.09 1.62 -1.92
CA LYS A 47 27.47 1.59 -1.38
C LYS A 47 28.53 1.79 -2.46
N CYS A 48 28.40 1.10 -3.60
CA CYS A 48 29.41 1.12 -4.67
C CYS A 48 28.94 1.80 -5.96
N GLY A 49 27.68 2.22 -6.04
CA GLY A 49 27.10 2.89 -7.21
C GLY A 49 26.89 2.00 -8.44
N LYS A 50 27.23 0.71 -8.39
CA LYS A 50 27.04 -0.21 -9.52
C LYS A 50 25.60 -0.69 -9.62
N ASP A 51 25.13 -0.81 -10.86
CA ASP A 51 23.83 -1.38 -11.22
C ASP A 51 23.89 -2.92 -11.25
N GLY A 52 22.73 -3.57 -11.32
CA GLY A 52 22.63 -5.02 -11.50
C GLY A 52 22.90 -5.83 -10.22
N MET A 53 22.37 -5.40 -9.08
CA MET A 53 22.30 -6.27 -7.89
C MET A 53 21.44 -7.49 -8.20
N SER A 54 21.92 -8.69 -7.82
CA SER A 54 21.11 -9.91 -7.90
C SER A 54 20.25 -10.05 -6.65
N TYR A 55 19.10 -10.68 -6.75
CA TYR A 55 18.25 -10.98 -5.59
C TYR A 55 18.04 -12.47 -5.42
N ASN A 56 17.73 -12.88 -4.19
CA ASN A 56 17.30 -14.24 -3.86
C ASN A 56 16.23 -14.18 -2.78
N GLU A 57 15.34 -15.18 -2.77
CA GLU A 57 14.39 -15.42 -1.69
C GLU A 57 15.08 -16.14 -0.53
N ARG A 58 14.82 -15.69 0.71
CA ARG A 58 15.29 -16.34 1.94
C ARG A 58 14.28 -17.41 2.39
N PRO A 59 14.66 -18.36 3.26
CA PRO A 59 13.75 -19.39 3.77
C PRO A 59 12.48 -18.86 4.44
N ASN A 60 12.50 -17.60 4.91
CA ASN A 60 11.36 -16.93 5.51
C ASN A 60 10.49 -16.17 4.48
N GLY A 61 10.68 -16.38 3.18
CA GLY A 61 9.95 -15.72 2.09
C GLY A 61 10.39 -14.28 1.78
N GLN A 62 11.41 -13.76 2.48
CA GLN A 62 11.88 -12.39 2.24
C GLN A 62 12.89 -12.34 1.11
N ILE A 63 12.71 -11.38 0.21
CA ILE A 63 13.63 -11.16 -0.91
C ILE A 63 14.71 -10.14 -0.51
N ARG A 64 15.96 -10.52 -0.76
CA ARG A 64 17.14 -9.69 -0.49
C ARG A 64 17.99 -9.54 -1.75
N PHE A 65 18.35 -8.30 -2.03
CA PHE A 65 19.31 -7.93 -3.05
C PHE A 65 20.72 -7.96 -2.49
N ARG A 66 21.68 -8.42 -3.30
CA ARG A 66 23.09 -8.52 -2.94
C ARG A 66 23.97 -7.96 -4.05
N CYS A 67 24.89 -7.07 -3.67
CA CYS A 67 25.93 -6.59 -4.58
C CYS A 67 27.16 -7.49 -4.48
N GLY A 68 27.19 -8.57 -5.27
CA GLY A 68 28.30 -9.54 -5.27
C GLY A 68 29.41 -9.25 -6.29
N LYS A 69 29.11 -8.52 -7.37
CA LYS A 69 30.02 -8.32 -8.52
C LYS A 69 30.98 -7.13 -8.36
N ALA A 70 30.68 -6.19 -7.47
CA ALA A 70 31.49 -4.99 -7.31
C ALA A 70 32.70 -5.23 -6.38
N ILE A 71 33.88 -4.86 -6.85
CA ILE A 71 35.11 -4.75 -6.06
C ILE A 71 35.29 -3.28 -5.66
N LEU A 72 35.50 -3.05 -4.36
CA LEU A 72 35.76 -1.74 -3.75
C LEU A 72 37.27 -1.43 -3.76
N PRO A 73 37.67 -0.15 -3.54
CA PRO A 73 39.07 0.19 -3.30
C PRO A 73 39.68 -0.70 -2.20
N GLY A 74 40.87 -1.26 -2.45
CA GLY A 74 41.51 -2.25 -1.57
C GLY A 74 41.11 -3.70 -1.81
N GLY A 75 40.49 -4.03 -2.96
CA GLY A 75 40.28 -5.42 -3.41
C GLY A 75 39.13 -6.17 -2.73
N LYS A 76 38.40 -5.53 -1.82
CA LYS A 76 37.28 -6.15 -1.09
C LYS A 76 36.01 -6.20 -1.94
N LYS A 77 35.26 -7.30 -1.89
CA LYS A 77 33.92 -7.38 -2.49
C LYS A 77 32.94 -6.47 -1.74
N CYS A 78 32.00 -5.84 -2.45
CA CYS A 78 31.04 -4.91 -1.88
C CYS A 78 30.14 -5.57 -0.82
N ASN A 79 29.51 -6.69 -1.19
CA ASN A 79 28.62 -7.52 -0.36
C ASN A 79 27.50 -6.75 0.36
N ARG A 80 27.14 -5.57 -0.14
CA ARG A 80 25.99 -4.80 0.37
C ARG A 80 24.71 -5.61 0.13
N GLU A 81 23.89 -5.73 1.17
CA GLU A 81 22.58 -6.36 1.10
C GLU A 81 21.48 -5.36 1.41
N GLU A 82 20.39 -5.43 0.65
CA GLU A 82 19.23 -4.55 0.78
C GLU A 82 17.93 -5.34 0.62
N GLY A 83 16.87 -4.96 1.35
CA GLY A 83 15.56 -5.61 1.22
C GLY A 83 14.84 -5.21 -0.07
N LEU A 84 13.98 -6.07 -0.61
CA LEU A 84 13.14 -5.74 -1.77
C LEU A 84 12.44 -4.39 -1.61
N LEU A 85 11.86 -4.16 -0.43
CA LEU A 85 11.05 -2.97 -0.12
C LEU A 85 11.87 -1.79 0.41
N ALA A 86 13.21 -1.89 0.42
CA ALA A 86 14.09 -0.81 0.87
C ALA A 86 13.91 0.45 0.02
N GLY A 87 13.83 1.61 0.68
CA GLY A 87 13.56 2.89 0.04
C GLY A 87 12.07 3.16 -0.20
N SER A 88 11.18 2.20 0.09
CA SER A 88 9.74 2.42 0.13
C SER A 88 9.25 2.68 1.56
N PHE A 89 7.99 3.09 1.69
CA PHE A 89 7.34 3.18 3.01
C PHE A 89 7.21 1.82 3.73
N MET A 90 7.50 0.71 3.06
CA MET A 90 7.47 -0.66 3.60
C MET A 90 8.86 -1.20 3.95
N THR A 91 9.90 -0.37 4.02
CA THR A 91 11.31 -0.80 4.18
C THR A 91 11.55 -1.72 5.38
N ASP A 92 10.93 -1.45 6.53
CA ASP A 92 11.24 -2.14 7.80
C ASP A 92 10.34 -3.35 8.09
N THR A 93 9.52 -3.76 7.13
CA THR A 93 8.65 -4.92 7.33
C THR A 93 9.46 -6.23 7.37
N LYS A 94 9.06 -7.10 8.30
CA LYS A 94 9.54 -8.49 8.36
C LYS A 94 8.66 -9.46 7.57
N LEU A 95 7.53 -8.99 7.05
CA LEU A 95 6.61 -9.83 6.29
C LEU A 95 7.12 -10.05 4.85
N PRO A 96 6.93 -11.25 4.28
CA PRO A 96 7.12 -11.50 2.84
C PRO A 96 6.22 -10.61 1.98
N VAL A 97 6.69 -10.27 0.78
CA VAL A 97 5.90 -9.45 -0.15
C VAL A 97 4.60 -10.12 -0.56
N ILE A 98 4.58 -11.46 -0.66
CA ILE A 98 3.36 -12.24 -0.93
C ILE A 98 2.30 -12.00 0.15
N VAL A 99 2.68 -12.12 1.42
CA VAL A 99 1.79 -11.90 2.58
C VAL A 99 1.25 -10.47 2.58
N ILE A 100 2.13 -9.50 2.31
CA ILE A 100 1.75 -8.08 2.23
C ILE A 100 0.74 -7.85 1.11
N SER A 101 0.99 -8.39 -0.09
CA SER A 101 0.10 -8.25 -1.24
C SER A 101 -1.28 -8.84 -0.96
N LYS A 102 -1.36 -10.04 -0.38
CA LYS A 102 -2.64 -10.67 0.01
C LYS A 102 -3.37 -9.84 1.07
N TYR A 103 -2.66 -9.39 2.11
CA TYR A 103 -3.25 -8.56 3.16
C TYR A 103 -3.87 -7.28 2.59
N ILE A 104 -3.11 -6.53 1.77
CA ILE A 104 -3.59 -5.28 1.16
C ILE A 104 -4.80 -5.54 0.27
N PHE A 105 -4.79 -6.61 -0.53
CA PHE A 105 -5.91 -6.94 -1.41
C PHE A 105 -7.20 -7.23 -0.63
N MET A 106 -7.12 -8.04 0.42
CA MET A 106 -8.27 -8.36 1.27
C MET A 106 -8.77 -7.13 2.02
N TRP A 107 -7.85 -6.27 2.48
CA TRP A 107 -8.17 -5.00 3.13
C TRP A 107 -8.92 -4.06 2.19
N LEU A 108 -8.45 -3.91 0.95
CA LEU A 108 -9.14 -3.13 -0.09
C LEU A 108 -10.50 -3.71 -0.47
N SER A 109 -10.68 -5.02 -0.30
CA SER A 109 -11.96 -5.71 -0.50
C SER A 109 -12.95 -5.52 0.65
N GLY A 110 -12.58 -4.76 1.69
CA GLY A 110 -13.45 -4.44 2.83
C GLY A 110 -13.61 -5.58 3.84
N GLN A 111 -12.71 -6.57 3.82
CA GLN A 111 -12.77 -7.67 4.79
C GLN A 111 -12.38 -7.22 6.21
N GLU A 112 -12.88 -7.95 7.20
CA GLU A 112 -12.60 -7.69 8.60
C GLU A 112 -11.12 -7.95 8.92
N GLN A 113 -10.46 -6.98 9.56
CA GLN A 113 -9.03 -6.99 9.88
C GLN A 113 -8.55 -8.30 10.54
N MET A 114 -9.34 -8.85 11.46
CA MET A 114 -8.95 -10.05 12.21
C MET A 114 -9.04 -11.31 11.35
N LYS A 115 -10.02 -11.39 10.45
CA LYS A 115 -10.12 -12.46 9.46
C LYS A 115 -8.95 -12.41 8.48
N ILE A 116 -8.60 -11.22 7.99
CA ILE A 116 -7.42 -11.07 7.12
C ILE A 116 -6.17 -11.59 7.82
N ALA A 117 -5.98 -11.24 9.10
CA ALA A 117 -4.80 -11.65 9.87
C ALA A 117 -4.67 -13.18 9.98
N GLU A 118 -5.79 -13.86 10.20
CA GLU A 118 -5.88 -15.32 10.25
C GLU A 118 -5.56 -15.94 8.88
N GLU A 119 -6.21 -15.45 7.82
CA GLU A 119 -6.05 -15.96 6.45
C GLU A 119 -4.62 -15.83 5.92
N VAL A 120 -3.94 -14.71 6.21
CA VAL A 120 -2.54 -14.51 5.78
C VAL A 120 -1.51 -14.96 6.81
N GLY A 121 -1.94 -15.51 7.94
CA GLY A 121 -1.06 -16.09 8.97
C GLY A 121 -0.17 -15.08 9.69
N ILE A 122 -0.66 -13.88 10.01
CA ILE A 122 0.11 -12.85 10.74
C ILE A 122 -0.42 -12.60 12.16
N SER A 123 0.44 -12.09 13.04
CA SER A 123 0.05 -11.77 14.41
C SER A 123 -0.96 -10.61 14.46
N LYS A 124 -1.77 -10.58 15.53
CA LYS A 124 -2.73 -9.49 15.80
C LYS A 124 -2.04 -8.12 15.80
N VAL A 125 -0.87 -8.05 16.44
CA VAL A 125 -0.04 -6.84 16.50
C VAL A 125 0.36 -6.40 15.09
N ALA A 126 0.90 -7.32 14.27
CA ALA A 126 1.24 -7.02 12.88
C ALA A 126 0.03 -6.54 12.08
N SER A 127 -1.13 -7.19 12.23
CA SER A 127 -2.36 -6.77 11.56
C SER A 127 -2.81 -5.35 11.96
N VAL A 128 -2.70 -4.97 13.24
CA VAL A 128 -2.99 -3.59 13.68
C VAL A 128 -2.06 -2.59 13.00
N HIS A 129 -0.76 -2.89 12.93
CA HIS A 129 0.20 -2.05 12.23
C HIS A 129 -0.15 -1.90 10.75
N TRP A 130 -0.45 -3.00 10.05
CA TRP A 130 -0.82 -2.98 8.64
C TRP A 130 -2.15 -2.29 8.35
N ASN A 131 -3.16 -2.44 9.21
CA ASN A 131 -4.40 -1.69 9.09
C ASN A 131 -4.16 -0.17 9.17
N LYS A 132 -3.34 0.26 10.14
CA LYS A 132 -2.95 1.66 10.28
C LYS A 132 -2.18 2.14 9.04
N PHE A 133 -1.25 1.33 8.52
CA PHE A 133 -0.51 1.66 7.31
C PHE A 133 -1.43 1.85 6.09
N CYS A 134 -2.35 0.92 5.83
CA CYS A 134 -3.30 1.05 4.72
C CYS A 134 -4.13 2.34 4.82
N ARG A 135 -4.66 2.65 6.02
CA ARG A 135 -5.41 3.89 6.26
C ARG A 135 -4.57 5.14 6.03
N GLN A 136 -3.31 5.13 6.46
CA GLN A 136 -2.40 6.26 6.28
C GLN A 136 -2.09 6.50 4.80
N VAL A 137 -1.85 5.44 4.02
CA VAL A 137 -1.63 5.55 2.57
C VAL A 137 -2.87 6.11 1.86
N VAL A 138 -4.07 5.63 2.20
CA VAL A 138 -5.33 6.17 1.68
C VAL A 138 -5.49 7.64 2.05
N TYR A 139 -5.25 8.01 3.32
CA TYR A 139 -5.30 9.40 3.77
C TYR A 139 -4.39 10.31 2.94
N TRP A 140 -3.12 9.94 2.75
CA TRP A 140 -2.20 10.73 1.92
C TRP A 140 -2.63 10.78 0.45
N SER A 141 -3.18 9.68 -0.08
CA SER A 141 -3.68 9.62 -1.46
C SER A 141 -4.85 10.57 -1.67
N VAL A 142 -5.76 10.65 -0.69
CA VAL A 142 -6.89 11.60 -0.72
C VAL A 142 -6.38 13.03 -0.53
N LYS A 143 -5.57 13.29 0.49
CA LYS A 143 -5.03 14.62 0.80
C LYS A 143 -4.24 15.23 -0.36
N ASN A 144 -3.43 14.44 -1.05
CA ASN A 144 -2.61 14.91 -2.17
C ASN A 144 -3.40 15.04 -3.49
N ARG A 145 -4.63 14.50 -3.55
CA ARG A 145 -5.54 14.60 -4.71
C ARG A 145 -6.71 15.53 -4.47
N ALA A 146 -6.92 15.96 -3.24
CA ALA A 146 -7.98 16.87 -2.87
C ALA A 146 -7.74 18.21 -3.57
N SER A 147 -8.61 18.55 -4.52
CA SER A 147 -8.83 19.94 -4.90
C SER A 147 -9.40 20.67 -3.68
N PRO A 148 -9.18 22.00 -3.51
CA PRO A 148 -9.84 22.75 -2.44
C PRO A 148 -11.35 22.48 -2.48
N VAL A 149 -11.90 21.99 -1.37
CA VAL A 149 -13.34 22.03 -1.14
C VAL A 149 -13.70 23.52 -1.05
N GLY A 150 -14.48 24.05 -2.01
CA GLY A 150 -14.79 25.48 -2.09
C GLY A 150 -14.43 26.21 -3.40
N GLY A 151 -14.19 25.52 -4.52
CA GLY A 151 -14.15 26.18 -5.84
C GLY A 151 -15.54 26.69 -6.27
N LEU A 152 -15.62 27.60 -7.25
CA LEU A 152 -16.88 28.09 -7.83
C LEU A 152 -17.73 26.89 -8.35
N GLY A 153 -18.63 26.38 -7.50
CA GLY A 153 -19.52 25.25 -7.79
C GLY A 153 -19.51 24.12 -6.75
N ASP A 154 -18.44 23.96 -5.96
CA ASP A 154 -18.34 22.89 -4.95
C ASP A 154 -18.33 23.48 -3.54
N VAL A 155 -19.52 23.80 -3.04
CA VAL A 155 -19.78 24.08 -1.63
C VAL A 155 -20.52 22.88 -1.06
N GLU A 156 -19.86 22.10 -0.19
CA GLU A 156 -20.57 21.16 0.66
C GLU A 156 -21.28 21.96 1.75
N ILE A 157 -22.57 22.23 1.53
CA ILE A 157 -23.48 22.68 2.59
C ILE A 157 -24.20 21.43 3.07
N ASP A 158 -23.79 20.89 4.21
CA ASP A 158 -24.79 20.39 5.16
C ASP A 158 -24.61 21.13 6.49
N GLU A 159 -25.06 22.37 6.50
CA GLU A 159 -25.71 22.86 7.72
C GLU A 159 -26.92 21.96 7.93
N SER A 160 -26.70 20.85 8.62
CA SER A 160 -27.77 20.14 9.32
C SER A 160 -28.54 21.20 10.12
N LYS A 161 -29.72 21.56 9.62
CA LYS A 161 -30.70 22.35 10.36
C LYS A 161 -31.06 21.52 11.59
N PHE A 162 -30.37 21.77 12.70
CA PHE A 162 -30.89 21.45 14.00
C PHE A 162 -32.11 22.35 14.23
N GLY A 163 -33.24 21.93 13.66
CA GLY A 163 -34.55 22.45 14.02
C GLY A 163 -34.80 22.14 15.48
N LYS A 164 -34.39 23.04 16.38
CA LYS A 164 -35.00 23.08 17.71
C LYS A 164 -36.40 23.63 17.55
N ARG A 165 -37.40 22.78 17.67
CA ARG A 165 -38.49 22.98 18.63
C ARG A 165 -38.89 21.65 19.25
N LYS A 166 -38.37 21.37 20.44
CA LYS A 166 -39.04 20.51 21.41
C LYS A 166 -39.72 21.46 22.39
N TYR A 167 -41.02 21.22 22.62
CA TYR A 167 -41.97 21.98 23.47
C TYR A 167 -42.71 23.13 22.80
N ASN A 168 -43.69 22.80 21.94
CA ASN A 168 -44.82 23.68 21.59
C ASN A 168 -45.59 24.11 22.87
N ARG A 169 -45.05 25.04 23.65
CA ARG A 169 -45.75 25.66 24.78
C ARG A 169 -46.17 27.06 24.38
N GLY A 170 -47.49 27.27 24.42
CA GLY A 170 -48.15 28.51 24.09
C GLY A 170 -47.65 29.66 24.93
N HIS A 171 -47.27 30.72 24.25
CA HIS A 171 -47.33 32.06 24.82
C HIS A 171 -48.25 32.85 23.89
N ARG A 172 -49.44 33.18 24.38
CA ARG A 172 -50.21 34.28 23.82
C ARG A 172 -49.54 35.54 24.36
N VAL A 173 -49.12 36.42 23.46
CA VAL A 173 -48.75 37.79 23.78
C VAL A 173 -50.04 38.60 23.63
N ASP A 174 -50.57 39.11 24.74
CA ASP A 174 -51.45 40.27 24.70
C ASP A 174 -50.55 41.50 24.84
N GLY A 175 -50.66 42.43 23.90
CA GLY A 175 -49.87 43.66 23.81
C GLY A 175 -49.22 43.84 22.45
#